data_AF-A0A5K0WCC3-F1
#
_entry.id   AF-A0A5K0WCC3-F1
#
_cell.length_a   1.000
_cell.length_b   1.000
_cell.length_c   1.000
_cell.angle_alpha   90.00
_cell.angle_beta   90.00
_cell.angle_gamma   90.00
#
_symmetry.space_group_name_H-M   'P 1'
#
loop_
_entity.id
_entity.type
_entity.pdbx_description
1 polymer ?
#
loop_
_entity_poly.entity_id
_entity_poly.type
_entity_poly.pdbx_seq_one_letter_code
_entity_poly.pdbx_strand_id
1 'polypeptide(L)' 'VWCDDGYPRLVQRPGDIALTGKISQRCACFKEDELDQPGLEVYAGCDPSSKVCVV' A
#
# COMPACT_ATOMS: atom_id res chain seq x y z
N VAL A 1 10.21 -2.89 3.70
CA VAL A 1 9.42 -3.43 2.56
C VAL A 1 10.00 -2.87 1.28
N TRP A 2 10.16 -3.70 0.26
CA TRP A 2 10.78 -3.30 -1.00
C TRP A 2 10.11 -4.03 -2.16
N CYS A 3 10.18 -3.44 -3.36
CA CYS A 3 9.67 -4.00 -4.60
C CYS A 3 10.82 -4.06 -5.62
N ASP A 4 10.93 -5.16 -6.37
CA ASP A 4 11.85 -5.25 -7.52
C ASP A 4 11.45 -4.26 -8.64
N ASP A 5 10.14 -4.12 -8.85
CA ASP A 5 9.53 -3.20 -9.81
C ASP A 5 8.34 -2.47 -9.16
N GLY A 6 8.27 -1.15 -9.39
CA GLY A 6 7.25 -0.27 -8.80
C GLY A 6 7.55 0.22 -7.37
N TYR A 7 6.49 0.63 -6.68
CA TYR A 7 6.51 1.31 -5.38
C TYR A 7 5.63 0.56 -4.37
N PRO A 8 6.13 0.27 -3.16
CA PRO A 8 5.36 -0.41 -2.14
C PRO A 8 4.25 0.49 -1.56
N ARG A 9 3.03 -0.05 -1.48
CA ARG A 9 1.84 0.58 -0.88
C ARG A 9 1.07 -0.37 0.02
N LEU A 10 0.38 0.22 0.99
CA LEU A 10 -0.62 -0.44 1.82
C LEU A 10 -1.99 -0.26 1.18
N VAL A 11 -2.74 -1.35 1.05
CA VAL A 11 -4.07 -1.36 0.44
C VAL A 11 -5.06 -1.93 1.44
N GLN A 12 -6.14 -1.19 1.70
CA GLN A 12 -7.24 -1.68 2.54
C GLN A 12 -8.02 -2.77 1.82
N ARG A 13 -8.45 -3.82 2.55
CA ARG A 13 -9.39 -4.81 2.04
C ARG A 13 -10.80 -4.54 2.56
N PRO A 14 -11.72 -4.07 1.70
CA PRO A 14 -13.10 -3.81 2.12
C PRO A 14 -13.83 -5.06 2.61
N GLY A 15 -13.52 -6.23 2.04
CA GLY A 15 -14.19 -7.50 2.36
C GLY A 15 -14.03 -7.94 3.83
N ASP A 16 -12.89 -7.65 4.44
CA ASP A 16 -12.65 -8.04 5.83
C ASP A 16 -13.39 -7.14 6.83
N ILE A 17 -13.68 -5.89 6.45
CA ILE A 17 -14.45 -4.95 7.28
C ILE A 17 -15.89 -5.44 7.43
N ALA A 18 -16.50 -5.92 6.33
CA ALA A 18 -17.88 -6.41 6.34
C ALA A 18 -18.06 -7.67 7.21
N LEU A 19 -17.02 -8.50 7.34
CA LEU A 19 -17.08 -9.77 8.06
C LEU A 19 -16.59 -9.67 9.51
N THR A 20 -15.60 -8.82 9.79
CA THR A 20 -14.90 -8.78 11.08
C THR A 20 -14.98 -7.43 11.79
N GLY A 21 -15.43 -6.38 11.10
CA GLY A 21 -15.38 -5.00 11.60
C GLY A 21 -13.96 -4.43 11.73
N LYS A 22 -12.94 -5.15 11.25
CA LYS A 22 -11.54 -4.72 11.30
C LYS A 22 -11.07 -4.26 9.92
N ILE A 23 -10.35 -3.14 9.90
CA ILE A 23 -9.63 -2.70 8.70
C ILE A 23 -8.38 -3.57 8.59
N SER A 24 -8.38 -4.47 7.62
CA SER A 24 -7.17 -5.21 7.25
C SER A 24 -6.47 -4.50 6.10
N GLN A 25 -5.15 -4.40 6.19
CA GLN A 25 -4.29 -3.85 5.15
C GLN A 25 -3.37 -4.95 4.60
N ARG A 26 -3.04 -4.87 3.32
CA ARG A 26 -2.00 -5.70 2.69
C ARG A 26 -0.97 -4.83 1.98
N CYS A 27 0.25 -5.33 1.88
CA CYS A 27 1.27 -4.74 1.03
C CYS A 27 1.09 -5.18 -0.43
N ALA A 28 1.32 -4.27 -1.37
CA ALA A 28 1.42 -4.55 -2.80
C ALA A 28 2.36 -3.54 -3.48
N CYS A 29 2.90 -3.93 -4.63
CA CYS A 29 3.76 -3.08 -5.45
C CYS A 29 2.92 -2.51 -6.60
N PHE A 30 3.01 -1.19 -6.80
CA PHE A 30 2.27 -0.46 -7.84
C PHE A 30 3.22 0.27 -8.76
N LYS A 31 2.85 0.40 -10.03
CA LYS A 31 3.58 1.24 -10.98
C LYS A 31 3.31 2.72 -10.72
N GLU A 32 4.12 3.58 -11.32
CA GLU A 32 4.01 5.04 -11.14
C GLU A 32 2.65 5.59 -11.59
N ASP A 33 2.13 5.09 -12.72
CA ASP A 33 0.82 5.43 -13.27
C ASP A 33 -0.35 4.89 -12.44
N GLU A 34 -0.08 3.97 -11.50
CA GLU A 34 -1.07 3.40 -10.60
C GLU A 34 -1.08 4.08 -9.22
N LEU A 35 -0.14 4.99 -8.93
CA LEU A 35 -0.01 5.62 -7.61
C LEU A 35 -1.15 6.57 -7.26
N ASP A 36 -1.85 7.10 -8.25
CA ASP A 36 -3.00 7.99 -8.08
C ASP A 36 -4.31 7.25 -7.79
N GLN A 37 -4.27 5.91 -7.68
CA GLN A 37 -5.46 5.13 -7.33
C GLN A 37 -5.90 5.42 -5.87
N PRO A 38 -7.21 5.56 -5.63
CA PRO A 38 -7.72 5.77 -4.29
C PRO A 38 -7.52 4.53 -3.41
N GLY A 39 -7.26 4.75 -2.12
CA GLY A 39 -7.09 3.67 -1.13
C GLY A 39 -5.68 3.07 -1.07
N LEU A 40 -4.71 3.69 -1.75
CA LEU A 40 -3.29 3.41 -1.55
C LEU A 40 -2.73 4.28 -0.43
N GLU A 41 -2.17 3.65 0.58
CA GLU A 41 -1.49 4.30 1.69
C GLU A 41 0.03 4.10 1.58
N VAL A 42 0.78 5.15 1.90
CA VAL A 42 2.24 5.09 2.00
C VAL A 42 2.61 4.61 3.40
N TYR A 43 3.66 3.80 3.51
CA TYR A 43 4.20 3.40 4.80
C TYR A 43 4.60 4.62 5.64
N ALA A 44 4.30 4.59 6.93
CA ALA A 44 4.64 5.69 7.84
C ALA A 44 6.14 6.00 7.79
N GLY A 45 6.49 7.27 7.53
CA GLY A 45 7.88 7.71 7.41
C GLY A 45 8.58 7.34 6.10
N CYS A 46 7.86 6.77 5.13
CA CYS A 46 8.39 6.50 3.80
C CYS A 46 8.03 7.62 2.80
N ASP A 47 8.94 7.91 1.87
CA ASP A 47 8.67 8.83 0.77
C ASP A 47 7.68 8.19 -0.23
N PRO A 48 6.67 8.93 -0.74
CA PRO A 48 5.74 8.40 -1.74
C PRO A 48 6.46 7.84 -2.97
N SER A 49 7.52 8.47 -3.45
CA SER A 49 8.31 8.03 -4.60
C SER A 49 9.42 7.03 -4.25
N SER A 50 9.47 6.50 -3.02
CA SER A 50 10.48 5.50 -2.68
C SER A 50 10.06 4.09 -3.12
N LYS A 51 10.99 3.38 -3.76
CA LYS A 51 10.87 1.93 -4.06
C LYS A 51 11.20 1.05 -2.85
N VAL A 52 11.78 1.63 -1.81
CA VAL A 52 12.21 0.94 -0.58
C VAL A 52 11.75 1.73 0.64
N CYS A 53 10.94 1.11 1.49
CA CYS A 53 10.49 1.68 2.74
C CYS A 53 11.10 0.93 3.93
N VAL A 54 11.66 1.67 4.88
CA VAL A 54 12.03 1.13 6.19
C VAL A 54 10.76 1.09 7.04
N VAL A 55 10.42 -0.08 7.56
CA VAL A 55 9.26 -0.33 8.44
C VAL A 55 9.71 -1.00 9.71
#